data_AF-A0A0F3IIV0-F1
#
_entry.id   AF-A0A0F3IIV0-F1
#
_cell.length_a   1.000
_cell.length_b   1.000
_cell.length_c   1.000
_cell.angle_alpha   90.00
_cell.angle_beta   90.00
_cell.angle_gamma   90.00
#
_symmetry.space_group_name_H-M   'P 1'
#
loop_
_entity.id
_entity.type
_entity.pdbx_description
1 polymer ?
#
loop_
_entity_poly.entity_id
_entity_poly.type
_entity_poly.pdbx_seq_one_letter_code
_entity_poly.pdbx_strand_id
1 'polypeptide(L)'
;MRIALLLLLLMVKPVFAEVFKCMDKDKNTLYQSTPCQDAVSQQPLAIKKPSPQQEADAEARLKAWQAEQDRKKAEQQEAQEKAQKEAQERLDKQAQIDALNRSAKAQEELANSIKQRAIYQQPIYVSPYWNVPHSHKPHHSPRSSQEEEHSTQPQDRYPRYRHNP
;
A
#
# COMPACT_ATOMS: atom_id res chain seq x y z
N MET A 1 32.90 33.13 10.04
CA MET A 1 31.68 33.04 9.19
C MET A 1 30.38 32.94 10.01
N ARG A 2 30.33 32.15 11.10
CA ARG A 2 29.11 32.02 11.94
C ARG A 2 28.67 33.31 12.65
N ILE A 3 29.62 34.13 13.11
CA ILE A 3 29.33 35.41 13.81
C ILE A 3 28.78 36.47 12.83
N ALA A 4 29.27 36.50 11.59
CA ALA A 4 28.75 37.39 10.56
C ALA A 4 27.28 37.06 10.22
N LEU A 5 26.90 35.78 10.26
CA LEU A 5 25.53 35.34 10.03
C LEU A 5 24.58 35.80 11.17
N LEU A 6 25.03 35.73 12.42
CA LEU A 6 24.29 36.21 13.60
C LEU A 6 24.08 37.74 13.58
N LEU A 7 25.09 38.50 13.17
CA LEU A 7 25.00 39.95 12.99
C LEU A 7 24.04 40.35 11.85
N LEU A 8 23.96 39.56 10.78
CA LEU A 8 23.03 39.79 9.67
C LEU A 8 21.56 39.59 10.10
N LEU A 9 21.29 38.63 10.98
CA LEU A 9 19.94 38.38 11.52
C LEU A 9 19.41 39.53 12.40
N LEU A 10 20.30 40.27 13.07
CA LEU A 10 19.92 41.41 13.93
C LEU A 10 19.51 42.67 13.14
N MET A 11 19.82 42.73 11.84
CA MET A 11 19.46 43.85 10.96
C MET A 11 18.07 43.71 10.33
N VAL A 12 17.37 42.60 10.57
CA VAL A 12 16.00 42.40 10.07
C VAL A 12 15.05 43.25 10.91
N LYS A 13 14.78 44.48 10.47
CA LYS A 13 13.72 45.30 11.07
C LYS A 13 12.37 44.61 10.86
N PRO A 14 11.51 44.50 11.89
CA PRO A 14 10.15 44.04 11.70
C PRO A 14 9.43 45.03 10.78
N VAL A 15 9.17 44.61 9.54
CA VAL A 15 8.25 45.33 8.66
C VAL A 15 6.86 45.09 9.24
N PHE A 16 6.34 46.08 9.94
CA PHE A 16 4.93 46.13 10.27
C PHE A 16 4.19 46.29 8.94
N ALA A 17 3.64 45.18 8.43
CA ALA A 17 2.83 45.19 7.22
C ALA A 17 1.47 45.80 7.54
N GLU A 18 1.36 47.11 7.41
CA GLU A 18 0.07 47.80 7.42
C GLU A 18 -0.66 47.44 6.13
N VAL A 19 -1.82 46.79 6.24
CA VAL A 19 -2.68 46.46 5.10
C VAL A 19 -3.81 47.48 5.04
N PHE A 20 -3.81 48.29 3.99
CA PHE A 20 -4.81 49.31 3.74
C PHE A 20 -5.97 48.70 2.94
N LYS A 21 -7.19 48.86 3.44
CA LYS A 21 -8.41 48.54 2.71
C LYS A 21 -8.81 49.75 1.85
N CYS A 22 -8.72 49.61 0.54
CA CYS A 22 -9.15 50.61 -0.43
C CYS A 22 -10.50 50.21 -1.01
N MET A 23 -11.41 51.17 -1.13
CA MET A 23 -12.65 51.01 -1.89
C MET A 23 -12.58 51.89 -3.14
N ASP A 24 -12.72 51.27 -4.30
CA ASP A 24 -12.82 51.96 -5.58
C ASP A 24 -14.22 52.58 -5.78
N LYS A 25 -14.38 53.47 -6.76
CA LYS A 25 -15.65 54.16 -7.10
C LYS A 25 -16.77 53.16 -7.43
N ASP A 26 -16.42 51.99 -7.93
CA ASP A 26 -17.33 50.87 -8.23
C ASP A 26 -17.61 49.97 -7.00
N LYS A 27 -17.22 50.40 -5.79
CA LYS A 27 -17.36 49.66 -4.51
C LYS A 27 -16.54 48.36 -4.40
N ASN A 28 -15.62 48.13 -5.32
CA ASN A 28 -14.69 47.00 -5.21
C ASN A 28 -13.70 47.22 -4.06
N THR A 29 -13.49 46.19 -3.25
CA THR A 29 -12.57 46.23 -2.11
C THR A 29 -11.23 45.62 -2.50
N LEU A 30 -10.17 46.42 -2.44
CA LEU A 30 -8.78 45.98 -2.64
C LEU A 30 -7.99 46.14 -1.35
N TYR A 31 -7.19 45.13 -1.01
CA TYR A 31 -6.27 45.16 0.13
C TYR A 31 -4.86 45.35 -0.42
N GLN A 32 -4.18 46.41 0.00
CA GLN A 32 -2.86 46.76 -0.50
C GLN A 32 -1.93 47.19 0.63
N SER A 33 -0.63 46.97 0.44
CA SER A 33 0.43 47.32 1.40
C SER A 33 0.84 48.80 1.35
N THR A 34 0.37 49.54 0.34
CA THR A 34 0.62 50.98 0.18
C THR A 34 -0.67 51.79 0.42
N PRO A 35 -0.58 53.00 0.99
CA PRO A 35 -1.75 53.86 1.18
C PRO A 35 -2.44 54.18 -0.16
N CYS A 36 -3.78 54.17 -0.17
CA CYS A 36 -4.57 54.42 -1.38
C CYS A 36 -4.37 55.87 -1.87
N GLN A 37 -3.93 56.09 -3.10
CA GLN A 37 -3.71 57.44 -3.64
C GLN A 37 -5.03 58.21 -3.88
N ASP A 38 -6.12 57.51 -4.26
CA ASP A 38 -7.38 58.14 -4.70
C ASP A 38 -8.67 57.59 -4.02
N ALA A 39 -8.55 56.88 -2.88
CA ALA A 39 -9.72 56.28 -2.22
C ALA A 39 -10.47 57.27 -1.32
N VAL A 40 -11.81 57.29 -1.45
CA VAL A 40 -12.75 58.16 -0.72
C VAL A 40 -12.72 57.96 0.82
N SER A 41 -12.15 56.85 1.31
CA SER A 41 -11.96 56.61 2.74
C SER A 41 -10.90 55.53 2.97
N GLN A 42 -9.78 55.89 3.57
CA GLN A 42 -8.82 54.93 4.15
C GLN A 42 -9.26 54.64 5.60
N GLN A 43 -9.61 53.39 5.91
CA GLN A 43 -9.71 52.93 7.29
C GLN A 43 -8.51 52.03 7.60
N PRO A 44 -7.60 52.45 8.50
CA PRO A 44 -6.54 51.56 8.97
C PRO A 44 -7.20 50.42 9.74
N LEU A 45 -6.99 49.18 9.25
CA LEU A 45 -7.35 47.98 9.98
C LEU A 45 -6.37 47.83 11.15
N ALA A 46 -6.77 48.29 12.32
CA ALA A 46 -5.98 48.14 13.54
C ALA A 46 -5.95 46.66 13.95
N ILE A 47 -4.85 45.98 13.64
CA ILE A 47 -4.58 44.64 14.15
C ILE A 47 -4.31 44.78 15.65
N LYS A 48 -5.28 44.39 16.49
CA LYS A 48 -5.10 44.36 17.94
C LYS A 48 -3.98 43.36 18.26
N LYS A 49 -2.91 43.84 18.89
CA LYS A 49 -1.92 42.95 19.48
C LYS A 49 -2.60 42.09 20.55
N PRO A 50 -2.41 40.76 20.53
CA PRO A 50 -2.96 39.88 21.55
C PRO A 50 -2.41 40.28 22.92
N SER A 51 -3.23 40.09 23.96
CA SER A 51 -2.75 40.29 25.33
C SER A 51 -1.77 39.18 25.72
N PRO A 52 -0.86 39.41 26.71
CA PRO A 52 0.05 38.36 27.17
C PRO A 52 -0.66 37.07 27.63
N GLN A 53 -1.88 37.19 28.16
CA GLN A 53 -2.72 36.04 28.52
C GLN A 53 -3.20 35.27 27.28
N GLN A 54 -3.59 35.97 26.21
CA GLN A 54 -4.00 35.32 24.96
C GLN A 54 -2.84 34.60 24.27
N GLU A 55 -1.62 35.15 24.36
CA GLU A 55 -0.41 34.47 23.86
C GLU A 55 -0.11 33.20 24.67
N ALA A 56 -0.16 33.27 26.01
CA ALA A 56 0.05 32.10 26.87
C ALA A 56 -0.98 30.99 26.62
N ASP A 57 -2.27 31.34 26.48
CA ASP A 57 -3.33 30.38 26.17
C ASP A 57 -3.15 29.76 24.77
N ALA A 58 -2.73 30.56 23.79
CA ALA A 58 -2.46 30.07 22.44
C ALA A 58 -1.26 29.10 22.42
N GLU A 59 -0.18 29.41 23.14
CA GLU A 59 0.97 28.52 23.29
C GLU A 59 0.60 27.22 23.99
N ALA A 60 -0.21 27.27 25.05
CA ALA A 60 -0.68 26.08 25.75
C ALA A 60 -1.51 25.18 24.83
N ARG A 61 -2.41 25.77 24.03
CA ARG A 61 -3.21 25.03 23.02
C ARG A 61 -2.33 24.45 21.93
N LEU A 62 -1.31 25.18 21.47
CA LEU A 62 -0.37 24.69 20.46
C LEU A 62 0.41 23.49 20.98
N LYS A 63 0.93 23.55 22.20
CA LYS A 63 1.64 22.44 22.84
C LYS A 63 0.74 21.22 23.02
N ALA A 64 -0.50 21.41 23.47
CA ALA A 64 -1.47 20.33 23.61
C ALA A 64 -1.80 19.68 22.26
N TRP A 65 -1.98 20.49 21.22
CA TRP A 65 -2.23 19.98 19.86
C TRP A 65 -1.03 19.21 19.31
N GLN A 66 0.19 19.71 19.51
CA GLN A 66 1.42 19.02 19.10
C GLN A 66 1.55 17.65 19.79
N ALA A 67 1.35 17.62 21.11
CA ALA A 67 1.39 16.36 21.87
C ALA A 67 0.36 15.34 21.39
N GLU A 68 -0.86 15.79 21.06
CA GLU A 68 -1.91 14.93 20.50
C GLU A 68 -1.53 14.40 19.10
N GLN A 69 -0.92 15.23 18.26
CA GLN A 69 -0.44 14.80 16.94
C GLN A 69 0.70 13.79 17.05
N ASP A 70 1.63 14.02 17.97
CA ASP A 70 2.77 13.12 18.17
C ASP A 70 2.29 11.77 18.73
N ARG A 71 1.30 11.77 19.65
CA ARG A 71 0.67 10.52 20.10
C ARG A 71 0.03 9.76 18.93
N LYS A 72 -0.75 10.43 18.09
CA LYS A 72 -1.39 9.80 16.92
C LYS A 72 -0.37 9.23 15.94
N LYS A 73 0.74 9.93 15.71
CA LYS A 73 1.82 9.41 14.86
C LYS A 73 2.45 8.16 15.45
N ALA A 74 2.72 8.15 16.76
CA ALA A 74 3.28 6.99 17.44
C ALA A 74 2.33 5.78 17.35
N GLU A 75 1.04 5.97 17.61
CA GLU A 75 0.02 4.92 17.48
C GLU A 75 -0.06 4.36 16.04
N GLN A 76 0.01 5.24 15.04
CA GLN A 76 0.01 4.81 13.63
C GLN A 76 1.28 4.04 13.25
N GLN A 77 2.44 4.47 13.74
CA GLN A 77 3.70 3.77 13.50
C GLN A 77 3.68 2.38 14.13
N GLU A 78 3.26 2.26 15.38
CA GLU A 78 3.14 0.95 16.07
C GLU A 78 2.16 0.02 15.33
N ALA A 79 1.02 0.54 14.89
CA ALA A 79 0.05 -0.23 14.12
C ALA A 79 0.63 -0.70 12.77
N GLN A 80 1.40 0.14 12.08
CA GLN A 80 2.06 -0.25 10.82
C GLN A 80 3.14 -1.31 11.05
N GLU A 81 3.99 -1.15 12.07
CA GLU A 81 5.03 -2.12 12.40
C GLU A 81 4.42 -3.48 12.74
N LYS A 82 3.35 -3.50 13.54
CA LYS A 82 2.63 -4.74 13.86
C LYS A 82 2.04 -5.39 12.61
N ALA A 83 1.40 -4.62 11.74
CA ALA A 83 0.83 -5.13 10.50
C ALA A 83 1.92 -5.71 9.56
N GLN A 84 3.07 -5.03 9.44
CA GLN A 84 4.20 -5.52 8.66
C GLN A 84 4.77 -6.81 9.23
N LYS A 85 4.93 -6.89 10.56
CA LYS A 85 5.42 -8.09 11.23
C LYS A 85 4.47 -9.28 11.02
N GLU A 86 3.17 -9.07 11.18
CA GLU A 86 2.16 -10.12 10.94
C GLU A 86 2.11 -10.55 9.47
N ALA A 87 2.34 -9.64 8.53
CA ALA A 87 2.43 -9.98 7.11
C ALA A 87 3.69 -10.82 6.82
N GLN A 88 4.83 -10.44 7.39
CA GLN A 88 6.08 -11.19 7.25
C GLN A 88 5.96 -12.59 7.84
N GLU A 89 5.42 -12.73 9.06
CA GLU A 89 5.20 -14.04 9.69
C GLU A 89 4.29 -14.94 8.86
N ARG A 90 3.29 -14.38 8.16
CA ARG A 90 2.44 -15.14 7.24
C ARG A 90 3.21 -15.61 6.01
N LEU A 91 4.02 -14.74 5.41
CA LEU A 91 4.87 -15.11 4.27
C LEU A 91 5.89 -16.19 4.65
N ASP A 92 6.51 -16.07 5.82
CA ASP A 92 7.49 -17.03 6.29
C ASP A 92 6.85 -18.41 6.55
N LYS A 93 5.65 -18.43 7.15
CA LYS A 93 4.88 -19.69 7.32
C LYS A 93 4.51 -20.30 5.98
N GLN A 94 4.05 -19.49 5.02
CA GLN A 94 3.72 -19.98 3.69
C GLN A 94 4.95 -20.56 2.98
N ALA A 95 6.09 -19.86 3.06
CA ALA A 95 7.34 -20.33 2.48
C ALA A 95 7.82 -21.67 3.09
N GLN A 96 7.64 -21.85 4.41
CA GLN A 96 7.94 -23.13 5.07
C GLN A 96 7.03 -24.26 4.58
N ILE A 97 5.71 -24.01 4.49
CA ILE A 97 4.75 -24.99 3.98
C ILE A 97 5.08 -25.36 2.52
N ASP A 98 5.37 -24.37 1.69
CA ASP A 98 5.71 -24.58 0.29
C ASP A 98 7.01 -25.38 0.14
N ALA A 99 8.02 -25.12 0.97
CA ALA A 99 9.26 -25.87 1.00
C ALA A 99 9.03 -27.35 1.41
N LEU A 100 8.18 -27.58 2.42
CA LEU A 100 7.79 -28.93 2.85
C LEU A 100 7.01 -29.67 1.76
N ASN A 101 6.08 -28.99 1.08
CA ASN A 101 5.31 -29.59 -0.01
C ASN A 101 6.22 -29.97 -1.19
N ARG A 102 7.20 -29.12 -1.53
CA ARG A 102 8.19 -29.44 -2.57
C ARG A 102 9.05 -30.64 -2.20
N SER A 103 9.50 -30.74 -0.96
CA SER A 103 10.31 -31.87 -0.52
C SER A 103 9.51 -33.18 -0.46
N ALA A 104 8.26 -33.13 0.02
CA ALA A 104 7.36 -34.29 0.03
C ALA A 104 7.05 -34.77 -1.40
N LYS A 105 6.76 -33.86 -2.32
CA LYS A 105 6.52 -34.19 -3.73
C LYS A 105 7.75 -34.83 -4.39
N ALA A 106 8.94 -34.28 -4.15
CA ALA A 106 10.18 -34.85 -4.68
C ALA A 106 10.44 -36.28 -4.14
N GLN A 107 10.13 -36.55 -2.87
CA GLN A 107 10.23 -37.88 -2.28
C GLN A 107 9.21 -38.85 -2.88
N GLU A 108 7.98 -38.40 -3.11
CA GLU A 108 6.93 -39.19 -3.74
C GLU A 108 7.31 -39.58 -5.19
N GLU A 109 7.81 -38.62 -5.97
CA GLU A 109 8.29 -38.86 -7.33
C GLU A 109 9.44 -39.87 -7.34
N LEU A 110 10.40 -39.75 -6.40
CA LEU A 110 11.48 -40.72 -6.26
C LEU A 110 10.94 -42.12 -5.92
N ALA A 111 10.06 -42.24 -4.93
CA ALA A 111 9.45 -43.50 -4.53
C ALA A 111 8.65 -44.16 -5.67
N ASN A 112 7.88 -43.36 -6.41
CA ASN A 112 7.15 -43.81 -7.60
C ASN A 112 8.09 -44.30 -8.70
N SER A 113 9.21 -43.60 -8.94
CA SER A 113 10.21 -44.03 -9.93
C SER A 113 10.86 -45.38 -9.57
N ILE A 114 11.15 -45.61 -8.29
CA ILE A 114 11.70 -46.88 -7.78
C ILE A 114 10.66 -48.00 -7.96
N LYS A 115 9.40 -47.75 -7.58
CA LYS A 115 8.30 -48.71 -7.74
C LYS A 115 8.08 -49.08 -9.20
N GLN A 116 8.09 -48.11 -10.11
CA GLN A 116 7.96 -48.38 -11.55
C GLN A 116 9.12 -49.26 -12.05
N ARG A 117 10.36 -48.94 -11.70
CA ARG A 117 11.52 -49.77 -12.08
C ARG A 117 11.39 -51.20 -11.56
N ALA A 118 10.91 -51.39 -10.33
CA ALA A 118 10.70 -52.72 -9.76
C ALA A 118 9.63 -53.53 -10.50
N ILE A 119 8.57 -52.89 -11.03
CA ILE A 119 7.55 -53.55 -11.84
C ILE A 119 8.12 -54.00 -13.18
N TYR A 120 8.88 -53.15 -13.88
CA TYR A 120 9.46 -53.48 -15.18
C TYR A 120 10.61 -54.50 -15.12
N GLN A 121 11.30 -54.60 -13.97
CA GLN A 121 12.38 -55.57 -13.78
C GLN A 121 11.92 -56.91 -13.20
N GLN A 122 10.61 -57.13 -13.02
CA GLN A 122 10.15 -58.46 -12.62
C GLN A 122 10.42 -59.45 -13.76
N PRO A 123 11.16 -60.55 -13.50
CA PRO A 123 11.33 -61.59 -14.50
C PRO A 123 9.94 -62.14 -14.81
N ILE A 124 9.51 -62.01 -16.07
CA ILE A 124 8.31 -62.69 -16.54
C ILE A 124 8.61 -64.17 -16.40
N TYR A 125 8.05 -64.80 -15.36
CA TYR A 125 8.11 -66.24 -15.19
C TYR A 125 7.12 -66.84 -16.20
N VAL A 126 7.57 -66.94 -17.46
CA VAL A 126 6.82 -67.61 -18.51
C VAL A 126 6.85 -69.10 -18.18
N SER A 127 5.81 -69.58 -17.52
CA SER A 127 5.60 -71.02 -17.35
C SER A 127 5.56 -71.67 -18.75
N PRO A 128 6.46 -72.61 -19.09
CA PRO A 128 6.63 -73.10 -20.46
C PRO A 128 5.55 -74.07 -20.93
N TYR A 129 4.44 -74.22 -20.22
CA TYR A 129 3.38 -75.15 -20.58
C TYR A 129 2.02 -74.45 -20.54
N TRP A 130 1.18 -74.78 -21.52
CA TRP A 130 -0.22 -74.38 -21.74
C TRP A 130 -0.46 -73.18 -22.67
N ASN A 131 -0.19 -73.36 -23.97
CA ASN A 131 -0.93 -72.65 -25.02
C ASN A 131 -2.36 -73.22 -25.09
N VAL A 132 -3.30 -72.65 -24.35
CA VAL A 132 -4.73 -72.90 -24.56
C VAL A 132 -5.21 -71.86 -25.59
N PRO A 133 -5.72 -72.26 -26.77
CA PRO A 133 -6.23 -71.31 -27.74
C PRO A 133 -7.48 -70.63 -27.17
N HIS A 134 -7.35 -69.35 -26.80
CA HIS A 134 -8.51 -68.54 -26.43
C HIS A 134 -9.28 -68.14 -27.67
N SER A 135 -10.55 -68.57 -27.73
CA SER A 135 -11.50 -68.16 -28.74
C SER A 135 -11.74 -66.66 -28.61
N HIS A 136 -11.34 -65.88 -29.62
CA HIS A 136 -11.55 -64.44 -29.66
C HIS A 136 -13.05 -64.13 -29.65
N LYS A 137 -13.55 -63.55 -28.56
CA LYS A 137 -14.84 -62.86 -28.58
C LYS A 137 -14.66 -61.49 -29.25
N PRO A 138 -15.59 -61.05 -30.12
CA PRO A 138 -15.47 -59.75 -30.77
C PRO A 138 -15.54 -58.61 -29.76
N HIS A 139 -14.58 -57.69 -29.86
CA HIS A 139 -14.56 -56.45 -29.10
C HIS A 139 -15.69 -55.54 -29.59
N HIS A 140 -16.67 -55.28 -28.73
CA HIS A 140 -17.48 -54.08 -28.85
C HIS A 140 -16.67 -52.90 -28.31
N SER A 141 -16.31 -51.99 -29.21
CA SER A 141 -15.68 -50.71 -28.89
C SER A 141 -16.65 -49.84 -28.08
N PRO A 142 -16.32 -49.43 -26.84
CA PRO A 142 -17.05 -48.37 -26.17
C PRO A 142 -16.62 -47.04 -26.78
N ARG A 143 -17.61 -46.39 -27.38
CA ARG A 143 -17.63 -45.02 -27.86
C ARG A 143 -16.95 -44.07 -26.87
N SER A 144 -15.99 -43.30 -27.37
CA SER A 144 -15.31 -42.23 -26.65
C SER A 144 -16.30 -41.18 -26.16
N SER A 145 -16.42 -41.01 -24.84
CA SER A 145 -16.88 -39.75 -24.26
C SER A 145 -15.63 -38.91 -24.01
N GLN A 146 -15.43 -37.90 -24.86
CA GLN A 146 -14.61 -36.75 -24.54
C GLN A 146 -15.32 -36.01 -23.40
N GLU A 147 -14.74 -36.05 -22.20
CA GLU A 147 -15.00 -35.02 -21.19
C GLU A 147 -13.88 -34.00 -21.31
N GLU A 148 -14.15 -32.96 -22.11
CA GLU A 148 -13.48 -31.67 -22.03
C GLU A 148 -13.71 -31.11 -20.62
N GLU A 149 -12.71 -31.26 -19.73
CA GLU A 149 -12.73 -30.49 -18.49
C GLU A 149 -12.29 -29.06 -18.78
N HIS A 150 -13.32 -28.23 -18.88
CA HIS A 150 -13.34 -26.80 -19.09
C HIS A 150 -12.50 -26.07 -18.03
N SER A 151 -11.29 -25.65 -18.42
CA SER A 151 -10.46 -24.70 -17.67
C SER A 151 -11.23 -23.39 -17.51
N THR A 152 -11.85 -23.20 -16.34
CA THR A 152 -12.47 -21.92 -15.98
C THR A 152 -11.47 -21.10 -15.20
N GLN A 153 -10.64 -20.36 -15.93
CA GLN A 153 -9.79 -19.31 -15.38
C GLN A 153 -10.66 -18.08 -15.06
N PRO A 154 -10.71 -17.57 -13.81
CA PRO A 154 -11.42 -16.33 -13.52
C PRO A 154 -10.62 -15.14 -14.05
N GLN A 155 -11.09 -14.53 -15.15
CA GLN A 155 -10.64 -13.21 -15.58
C GLN A 155 -11.35 -12.11 -14.78
N ASP A 156 -10.52 -11.29 -14.15
CA ASP A 156 -10.63 -9.83 -14.01
C ASP A 156 -11.94 -9.17 -13.56
N ARG A 157 -11.87 -8.52 -12.38
CA ARG A 157 -12.50 -7.21 -12.17
C ARG A 157 -11.57 -6.28 -11.41
N TYR A 158 -10.79 -5.48 -12.15
CA TYR A 158 -10.27 -4.22 -11.64
C TYR A 158 -11.28 -3.09 -11.92
N PRO A 159 -11.65 -2.25 -10.94
CA PRO A 159 -12.45 -1.06 -11.20
C PRO A 159 -11.61 0.03 -11.87
N ARG A 160 -12.08 0.50 -13.03
CA ARG A 160 -11.62 1.71 -13.72
C ARG A 160 -11.87 2.93 -12.84
N TYR A 161 -10.80 3.62 -12.44
CA TYR A 161 -10.88 4.99 -11.95
C TYR A 161 -11.23 5.91 -13.12
N ARG A 162 -12.35 6.64 -12.97
CA ARG A 162 -12.78 7.71 -13.89
C ARG A 162 -12.27 9.03 -13.31
N HIS A 163 -11.23 9.60 -13.90
CA HIS A 163 -10.95 11.03 -13.75
C HIS A 163 -11.88 11.79 -14.69
N ASN A 164 -12.54 12.81 -14.16
CA ASN A 164 -13.21 13.83 -14.97
C ASN A 164 -12.59 15.19 -14.59
N PRO A 165 -12.38 16.08 -15.58
CA PRO A 165 -11.77 17.40 -15.39
C PRO A 165 -12.71 18.41 -14.71
#